data_AF-A0A137SVQ3-F1
#
_entry.id   AF-A0A137SVQ3-F1
#
_cell.length_a   1.000
_cell.length_b   1.000
_cell.length_c   1.000
_cell.angle_alpha   90.00
_cell.angle_beta   90.00
_cell.angle_gamma   90.00
#
_symmetry.space_group_name_H-M   'P 1'
#
loop_
_entity.id
_entity.type
_entity.pdbx_description
1 polymer ?
#
loop_
_entity_poly.entity_id
_entity_poly.type
_entity_poly.pdbx_seq_one_letter_code
_entity_poly.pdbx_strand_id
1 'polypeptide(L)'
;MKKKLYITLSAFTLILFSACSPAVNDDADEDYDKLFPFKGIEKPKISYDDQALQLASIDMNENSYVYPGVEINGEKRTYTVTLICSFFEKELQGSLVPDEELSSTYTIRYIDADKTLKTFFTEADDFDDSNVKLLKNGEEQKITFQAMSGFPMFLQVKGGGPSNSSVRATISAVSNDGLTIVRPLHVEQFQNEEGINLIKNPFCGYIILP
;
A
#
# COMPACT_ATOMS: atom_id res chain seq x y z
N MET A 1 -78.58 60.81 6.97
CA MET A 1 -77.21 60.47 6.49
C MET A 1 -76.50 59.38 7.31
N LYS A 2 -76.74 59.23 8.63
CA LYS A 2 -76.00 58.27 9.48
C LYS A 2 -76.21 56.78 9.14
N LYS A 3 -77.41 56.33 8.72
CA LYS A 3 -77.67 54.92 8.37
C LYS A 3 -76.88 54.39 7.16
N LYS A 4 -76.63 55.23 6.15
CA LYS A 4 -75.81 54.83 4.98
C LYS A 4 -74.34 54.66 5.35
N LEU A 5 -73.84 55.47 6.29
CA LEU A 5 -72.46 55.39 6.78
C LEU A 5 -72.18 54.10 7.58
N TYR A 6 -73.12 53.63 8.39
CA TYR A 6 -72.98 52.36 9.12
C TYR A 6 -73.04 51.14 8.21
N ILE A 7 -73.85 51.18 7.13
CA ILE A 7 -73.91 50.09 6.15
C ILE A 7 -72.63 50.04 5.32
N THR A 8 -72.07 51.20 4.92
CA THR A 8 -70.78 51.23 4.21
C THR A 8 -69.62 50.82 5.11
N LEU A 9 -69.64 51.18 6.40
CA LEU A 9 -68.58 50.81 7.34
C LEU A 9 -68.65 49.30 7.70
N SER A 10 -69.86 48.75 7.85
CA SER A 10 -70.09 47.32 8.06
C SER A 10 -69.72 46.46 6.85
N ALA A 11 -69.96 46.96 5.64
CA ALA A 11 -69.57 46.29 4.40
C ALA A 11 -68.04 46.30 4.21
N PHE A 12 -67.37 47.40 4.58
CA PHE A 12 -65.92 47.51 4.49
C PHE A 12 -65.19 46.60 5.50
N THR A 13 -65.73 46.45 6.72
CA THR A 13 -65.19 45.48 7.69
C THR A 13 -65.37 44.04 7.26
N LEU A 14 -66.45 43.68 6.55
CA LEU A 14 -66.67 42.31 6.08
C LEU A 14 -65.68 41.91 4.97
N ILE A 15 -65.26 42.88 4.14
CA ILE A 15 -64.29 42.68 3.05
C ILE A 15 -62.85 42.55 3.60
N LEU A 16 -62.53 43.23 4.70
CA LEU A 16 -61.21 43.17 5.34
C LEU A 16 -60.92 41.81 6.01
N PHE A 17 -61.95 41.07 6.45
CA PHE A 17 -61.78 39.72 7.01
C PHE A 17 -61.68 38.61 5.97
N SER A 18 -61.93 38.88 4.68
CA SER A 18 -61.84 37.89 3.60
C SER A 18 -60.47 37.84 2.91
N ALA A 19 -59.55 38.73 3.28
CA ALA A 19 -58.27 38.92 2.58
C ALA A 19 -57.09 38.10 3.16
N CYS A 20 -57.34 37.20 4.12
CA CYS A 20 -56.28 36.40 4.74
C CYS A 20 -56.57 34.90 4.62
N SER A 21 -56.66 34.42 3.39
CA SER A 21 -56.47 32.99 3.10
C SER A 21 -54.98 32.80 2.82
N PRO A 22 -54.26 31.92 3.53
CA PRO A 22 -52.90 31.59 3.12
C PRO A 22 -52.97 31.06 1.69
N ALA A 23 -52.18 31.63 0.79
CA ALA A 23 -52.03 31.07 -0.54
C ALA A 23 -51.54 29.62 -0.35
N VAL A 24 -52.37 28.66 -0.74
CA VAL A 24 -51.94 27.26 -0.85
C VAL A 24 -50.97 27.26 -2.01
N ASN A 25 -49.67 27.24 -1.73
CA ASN A 25 -48.65 26.99 -2.74
C ASN A 25 -48.94 25.59 -3.29
N ASP A 26 -49.40 25.54 -4.53
CA ASP A 26 -49.62 24.31 -5.32
C ASP A 26 -48.36 24.01 -6.14
N ASP A 27 -47.19 24.29 -5.56
CA ASP A 27 -45.93 23.86 -6.13
C ASP A 27 -45.80 22.37 -5.77
N ALA A 28 -45.83 21.51 -6.79
CA ALA A 28 -45.64 20.08 -6.58
C ALA A 28 -44.33 19.83 -5.82
N ASP A 29 -44.38 19.01 -4.78
CA ASP A 29 -43.21 18.67 -3.97
C ASP A 29 -42.05 18.22 -4.87
N GLU A 30 -40.90 18.86 -4.74
CA GLU A 30 -39.74 18.54 -5.57
C GLU A 30 -39.25 17.12 -5.25
N ASP A 31 -39.24 16.27 -6.28
CA ASP A 31 -38.74 14.90 -6.20
C ASP A 31 -37.21 14.90 -6.24
N TYR A 32 -36.60 15.08 -5.06
CA TYR A 32 -35.15 15.11 -4.88
C TYR A 32 -34.46 13.81 -5.33
N ASP A 33 -35.14 12.66 -5.27
CA ASP A 33 -34.58 11.37 -5.70
C ASP A 33 -34.43 11.31 -7.23
N LYS A 34 -35.33 11.99 -7.96
CA LYS A 34 -35.23 12.17 -9.42
C LYS A 34 -34.21 13.25 -9.80
N LEU A 35 -34.12 14.33 -9.02
CA LEU A 35 -33.18 15.41 -9.28
C LEU A 35 -31.73 15.01 -9.00
N PHE A 36 -31.52 14.15 -8.00
CA PHE A 36 -30.22 13.69 -7.56
C PHE A 36 -30.21 12.17 -7.35
N PRO A 37 -30.34 11.37 -8.43
CA PRO A 37 -30.36 9.93 -8.31
C PRO A 37 -29.02 9.45 -7.74
N PHE A 38 -29.08 8.84 -6.55
CA PHE A 38 -27.89 8.30 -5.89
C PHE A 38 -27.36 7.11 -6.69
N LYS A 39 -26.24 7.31 -7.40
CA LYS A 39 -25.58 6.28 -8.20
C LYS A 39 -24.71 5.30 -7.38
N GLY A 40 -24.77 5.39 -6.05
CA GLY A 40 -23.87 4.69 -5.15
C GLY A 40 -22.59 5.48 -4.86
N ILE A 41 -21.73 4.91 -4.01
CA ILE A 41 -20.40 5.46 -3.71
C ILE A 41 -19.47 5.04 -4.85
N GLU A 42 -19.08 6.00 -5.69
CA GLU A 42 -18.03 5.75 -6.69
C GLU A 42 -16.72 5.50 -5.93
N LYS A 43 -16.13 4.31 -6.11
CA LYS A 43 -14.83 4.01 -5.50
C LYS A 43 -13.79 4.96 -6.08
N PRO A 44 -12.88 5.51 -5.25
CA PRO A 44 -11.82 6.37 -5.75
C PRO A 44 -11.01 5.61 -6.80
N LYS A 45 -10.78 6.25 -7.96
CA LYS A 45 -9.85 5.72 -8.96
C LYS A 45 -8.46 5.75 -8.34
N ILE A 46 -7.89 4.58 -8.10
CA ILE A 46 -6.50 4.45 -7.63
C ILE A 46 -5.61 4.74 -8.83
N SER A 47 -4.84 5.82 -8.77
CA SER A 47 -3.75 6.07 -9.71
C SER A 47 -2.51 5.32 -9.23
N TYR A 48 -1.94 4.47 -10.08
CA TYR A 48 -0.68 3.78 -9.78
C TYR A 48 0.55 4.64 -10.13
N ASP A 49 0.36 5.71 -10.90
CA ASP A 49 1.40 6.68 -11.23
C ASP A 49 1.96 7.38 -9.99
N ASP A 50 1.17 7.46 -8.92
CA ASP A 50 1.56 8.04 -7.64
C ASP A 50 2.54 7.14 -6.86
N GLN A 51 2.73 5.88 -7.31
CA GLN A 51 3.64 4.89 -6.72
C GLN A 51 3.46 4.77 -5.19
N ALA A 52 2.19 4.77 -4.76
CA ALA A 52 1.85 4.71 -3.34
C ALA A 52 2.36 3.41 -2.71
N LEU A 53 3.12 3.54 -1.63
CA LEU A 53 3.57 2.40 -0.83
C LEU A 53 2.38 1.77 -0.12
N GLN A 54 2.18 0.47 -0.34
CA GLN A 54 1.23 -0.35 0.37
C GLN A 54 1.97 -1.19 1.41
N LEU A 55 1.56 -1.11 2.68
CA LEU A 55 2.12 -1.94 3.74
C LEU A 55 1.42 -3.30 3.76
N ALA A 56 2.18 -4.35 4.03
CA ALA A 56 1.68 -5.71 4.19
C ALA A 56 2.03 -6.26 5.58
N SER A 57 1.41 -7.38 5.97
CA SER A 57 1.70 -8.01 7.26
C SER A 57 3.14 -8.51 7.33
N ILE A 58 3.85 -8.17 8.41
CA ILE A 58 5.22 -8.64 8.63
C ILE A 58 5.29 -10.16 8.90
N ASP A 59 4.18 -10.72 9.37
CA ASP A 59 4.05 -12.14 9.68
C ASP A 59 3.67 -12.99 8.46
N MET A 60 3.41 -12.35 7.30
CA MET A 60 3.11 -13.06 6.07
C MET A 60 4.19 -14.10 5.77
N ASN A 61 3.76 -15.32 5.46
CA ASN A 61 4.60 -16.45 5.05
C ASN A 61 4.00 -17.13 3.81
N GLU A 62 4.60 -18.23 3.36
CA GLU A 62 4.18 -18.97 2.16
C GLU A 62 2.75 -19.52 2.27
N ASN A 63 2.30 -19.92 3.46
CA ASN A 63 0.95 -20.45 3.70
C ASN A 63 -0.12 -19.35 3.71
N SER A 64 0.24 -18.15 4.14
CA SER A 64 -0.66 -16.98 4.19
C SER A 64 -0.52 -16.06 2.98
N TYR A 65 0.31 -16.44 2.00
CA TYR A 65 0.63 -15.59 0.86
C TYR A 65 -0.54 -15.50 -0.10
N VAL A 66 -0.91 -14.26 -0.43
CA VAL A 66 -1.88 -13.94 -1.48
C VAL A 66 -1.23 -12.92 -2.40
N TYR A 67 -1.16 -13.20 -3.69
CA TYR A 67 -0.55 -12.31 -4.67
C TYR A 67 -1.29 -10.96 -4.72
N PRO A 68 -0.65 -9.83 -4.35
CA PRO A 68 -1.33 -8.54 -4.21
C PRO A 68 -1.32 -7.70 -5.51
N GLY A 69 -0.96 -8.31 -6.65
CA GLY A 69 -0.96 -7.62 -7.93
C GLY A 69 -2.36 -7.29 -8.43
N VAL A 70 -2.42 -6.35 -9.36
CA VAL A 70 -3.67 -5.83 -9.92
C VAL A 70 -3.62 -5.85 -11.44
N GLU A 71 -4.79 -5.88 -12.06
CA GLU A 71 -4.88 -5.67 -13.50
C GLU A 71 -5.04 -4.17 -13.79
N ILE A 72 -4.10 -3.61 -14.54
CA ILE A 72 -4.18 -2.22 -15.01
C ILE A 72 -4.92 -2.18 -16.35
N ASN A 73 -6.00 -1.39 -16.38
CA ASN A 73 -6.75 -1.10 -17.60
C ASN A 73 -6.10 0.09 -18.31
N GLY A 74 -5.59 -0.10 -19.53
CA GLY A 74 -4.95 0.96 -20.31
C GLY A 74 -3.62 0.54 -20.90
N GLU A 75 -2.73 1.52 -21.11
CA GLU A 75 -1.37 1.29 -21.58
C GLU A 75 -0.56 0.57 -20.51
N LYS A 76 0.02 -0.57 -20.88
CA LYS A 76 0.87 -1.38 -20.00
C LYS A 76 2.32 -1.24 -20.41
N ARG A 77 3.19 -1.14 -19.43
CA ARG A 77 4.64 -1.11 -19.59
C ARG A 77 5.24 -2.40 -19.05
N THR A 78 6.42 -2.73 -19.58
CA THR A 78 7.27 -3.79 -19.05
C THR A 78 8.42 -3.13 -18.29
N TYR A 79 8.73 -3.68 -17.13
CA TYR A 79 9.74 -3.19 -16.21
C TYR A 79 10.80 -4.25 -15.99
N THR A 80 12.04 -3.79 -15.94
CA THR A 80 13.16 -4.55 -15.39
C THR A 80 13.18 -4.32 -13.88
N VAL A 81 12.77 -5.33 -13.11
CA VAL A 81 12.82 -5.33 -11.64
C VAL A 81 14.16 -5.88 -11.21
N THR A 82 14.83 -5.20 -10.28
CA THR A 82 16.12 -5.58 -9.73
C THR A 82 16.05 -5.57 -8.22
N LEU A 83 16.35 -6.72 -7.60
CA LEU A 83 16.58 -6.86 -6.17
C LEU A 83 18.08 -6.97 -5.93
N ILE A 84 18.59 -6.20 -4.98
CA ILE A 84 19.95 -6.28 -4.47
C ILE A 84 19.84 -6.48 -2.97
N CYS A 85 20.47 -7.51 -2.43
CA CYS A 85 20.43 -7.79 -1.00
C CYS A 85 21.74 -8.38 -0.50
N SER A 86 22.06 -8.10 0.76
CA SER A 86 23.23 -8.60 1.46
C SER A 86 23.02 -8.57 2.97
N PHE A 87 23.81 -9.35 3.68
CA PHE A 87 23.94 -9.23 5.12
C PHE A 87 25.41 -9.31 5.51
N PHE A 88 25.71 -8.80 6.71
CA PHE A 88 27.03 -8.90 7.32
C PHE A 88 26.87 -9.31 8.76
N GLU A 89 27.71 -10.22 9.22
CA GLU A 89 27.96 -10.51 10.64
C GLU A 89 29.47 -10.45 10.86
N LYS A 90 29.90 -9.59 11.78
CA LYS A 90 31.31 -9.35 12.04
C LYS A 90 31.68 -9.64 13.49
N GLU A 91 32.86 -10.22 13.67
CA GLU A 91 33.49 -10.30 14.97
C GLU A 91 33.83 -8.90 15.51
N LEU A 92 34.16 -8.85 16.80
CA LEU A 92 34.56 -7.62 17.49
C LEU A 92 35.79 -6.95 16.86
N GLN A 93 36.66 -7.74 16.21
CA GLN A 93 37.86 -7.26 15.50
C GLN A 93 37.57 -6.79 14.06
N GLY A 94 36.33 -6.95 13.59
CA GLY A 94 35.85 -6.47 12.28
C GLY A 94 35.99 -7.46 11.11
N SER A 95 36.56 -8.65 11.35
CA SER A 95 36.51 -9.78 10.41
C SER A 95 35.08 -10.31 10.26
N LEU A 96 34.77 -10.88 9.09
CA LEU A 96 33.49 -11.58 8.89
C LEU A 96 33.48 -12.87 9.70
N VAL A 97 32.36 -13.15 10.35
CA VAL A 97 32.10 -14.44 11.01
C VAL A 97 31.98 -15.54 9.93
N PRO A 98 32.62 -16.71 10.09
CA PRO A 98 32.46 -17.83 9.16
C PRO A 98 31.00 -18.29 9.05
N ASP A 99 30.59 -18.78 7.86
CA ASP A 99 29.21 -19.20 7.61
C ASP A 99 28.70 -20.28 8.61
N GLU A 100 29.60 -21.12 9.14
CA GLU A 100 29.30 -22.19 10.12
C GLU A 100 29.02 -21.68 11.55
N GLU A 101 29.36 -20.42 11.85
CA GLU A 101 29.25 -19.80 13.17
C GLU A 101 28.25 -18.63 13.20
N LEU A 102 27.52 -18.42 12.11
CA LEU A 102 26.53 -17.36 12.01
C LEU A 102 25.41 -17.54 13.02
N SER A 103 25.00 -16.43 13.62
CA SER A 103 23.86 -16.36 14.54
C SER A 103 22.74 -15.45 14.03
N SER A 104 22.97 -14.77 12.91
CA SER A 104 21.98 -13.94 12.23
C SER A 104 20.90 -14.77 11.55
N THR A 105 19.63 -14.40 11.78
CA THR A 105 18.42 -15.03 11.27
C THR A 105 17.62 -14.07 10.36
N TYR A 106 18.31 -13.25 9.58
CA TYR A 106 17.65 -12.32 8.66
C TYR A 106 16.92 -13.08 7.55
N THR A 107 15.72 -12.60 7.25
CA THR A 107 14.87 -13.10 6.18
C THR A 107 14.53 -11.95 5.23
N ILE A 108 14.81 -12.13 3.94
CA ILE A 108 14.48 -11.17 2.88
C ILE A 108 13.54 -11.86 1.90
N ARG A 109 12.35 -11.29 1.69
CA ARG A 109 11.40 -11.84 0.71
C ARG A 109 11.06 -10.86 -0.39
N TYR A 110 10.83 -11.43 -1.57
CA TYR A 110 10.39 -10.71 -2.75
C TYR A 110 9.39 -11.58 -3.53
N ILE A 111 8.62 -10.95 -4.42
CA ILE A 111 7.77 -11.66 -5.38
C ILE A 111 8.53 -11.74 -6.70
N ASP A 112 8.61 -12.92 -7.31
CA ASP A 112 9.30 -13.12 -8.59
C ASP A 112 8.37 -13.04 -9.80
N ALA A 113 8.93 -13.23 -11.00
CA ALA A 113 8.19 -13.17 -12.26
C ALA A 113 7.04 -14.19 -12.34
N ASP A 114 7.18 -15.33 -11.66
CA ASP A 114 6.17 -16.39 -11.59
C ASP A 114 5.06 -16.09 -10.57
N LYS A 115 5.08 -14.87 -10.00
CA LYS A 115 4.13 -14.41 -8.96
C LYS A 115 4.22 -15.22 -7.68
N THR A 116 5.36 -15.86 -7.42
CA THR A 116 5.60 -16.65 -6.22
C THR A 116 6.41 -15.85 -5.21
N LEU A 117 6.12 -16.05 -3.92
CA LEU A 117 6.93 -15.48 -2.85
C LEU A 117 8.24 -16.27 -2.75
N LYS A 118 9.36 -15.59 -2.91
CA LYS A 118 10.70 -16.16 -2.75
C LYS A 118 11.33 -15.62 -1.47
N THR A 119 12.08 -16.48 -0.79
CA THR A 119 12.74 -16.16 0.48
C THR A 119 14.24 -16.38 0.37
N PHE A 120 15.00 -15.39 0.81
CA PHE A 120 16.40 -15.50 1.16
C PHE A 120 16.54 -15.58 2.67
N PHE A 121 17.34 -16.53 3.14
CA PHE A 121 17.67 -16.70 4.55
C PHE A 121 19.17 -16.50 4.76
N THR A 122 19.58 -16.07 5.95
CA THR A 122 20.99 -16.01 6.35
C THR A 122 21.46 -17.27 7.05
N GLU A 123 20.55 -17.98 7.71
CA GLU A 123 20.80 -19.27 8.34
C GLU A 123 19.98 -20.34 7.63
N ALA A 124 20.58 -21.52 7.47
CA ALA A 124 19.85 -22.72 7.11
C ALA A 124 19.15 -23.25 8.37
N ASP A 125 17.91 -22.84 8.60
CA ASP A 125 16.99 -23.69 9.35
C ASP A 125 16.93 -25.06 8.63
N ASP A 126 16.66 -26.14 9.37
CA ASP A 126 16.55 -27.56 8.92
C ASP A 126 15.41 -27.77 7.88
N PHE A 127 15.42 -26.99 6.81
CA PHE A 127 14.47 -27.02 5.73
C PHE A 127 14.94 -28.06 4.72
N ASP A 128 14.21 -29.16 4.62
CA ASP A 128 14.41 -30.25 3.65
C ASP A 128 14.10 -29.83 2.19
N ASP A 129 14.01 -28.52 1.92
CA ASP A 129 13.60 -27.97 0.63
C ASP A 129 14.79 -27.33 -0.11
N SER A 130 15.16 -27.98 -1.22
CA SER A 130 16.15 -27.52 -2.21
C SER A 130 15.89 -26.13 -2.82
N ASN A 131 14.73 -25.51 -2.57
CA ASN A 131 14.39 -24.17 -3.05
C ASN A 131 14.81 -23.03 -2.09
N VAL A 132 15.35 -23.35 -0.91
CA VAL A 132 15.85 -22.36 0.04
C VAL A 132 17.12 -21.70 -0.51
N LYS A 133 17.08 -20.36 -0.66
CA LYS A 133 18.25 -19.59 -1.07
C LYS A 133 18.92 -18.99 0.16
N LEU A 134 20.14 -19.44 0.43
CA LEU A 134 20.97 -18.88 1.48
C LEU A 134 21.79 -17.71 0.94
N LEU A 135 21.82 -16.62 1.70
CA LEU A 135 22.79 -15.57 1.49
C LEU A 135 24.11 -16.00 2.13
N LYS A 136 25.23 -15.56 1.55
CA LYS A 136 26.56 -15.74 2.13
C LYS A 136 26.98 -14.48 2.87
N ASN A 137 27.66 -14.64 4.01
CA ASN A 137 28.06 -13.52 4.82
C ASN A 137 28.98 -12.57 4.05
N GLY A 138 28.56 -11.32 3.91
CA GLY A 138 29.29 -10.27 3.22
C GLY A 138 29.29 -10.31 1.70
N GLU A 139 28.56 -11.25 1.08
CA GLU A 139 28.35 -11.27 -0.36
C GLU A 139 27.04 -10.57 -0.75
N GLU A 140 27.08 -9.82 -1.86
CA GLU A 140 25.90 -9.20 -2.44
C GLU A 140 25.22 -10.14 -3.44
N GLN A 141 23.94 -10.39 -3.23
CA GLN A 141 23.10 -11.12 -4.16
C GLN A 141 22.26 -10.14 -4.99
N LYS A 142 22.38 -10.25 -6.32
CA LYS A 142 21.57 -9.51 -7.28
C LYS A 142 20.65 -10.45 -8.04
N ILE A 143 19.37 -10.10 -8.11
CA ILE A 143 18.34 -10.78 -8.90
C ILE A 143 17.71 -9.77 -9.84
N THR A 144 17.45 -10.18 -11.09
CA THR A 144 16.83 -9.32 -12.10
C THR A 144 15.82 -10.11 -12.90
N PHE A 145 14.63 -9.57 -13.09
CA PHE A 145 13.56 -10.19 -13.86
C PHE A 145 12.64 -9.14 -14.50
N GLN A 146 11.82 -9.59 -15.45
CA GLN A 146 10.85 -8.74 -16.14
C GLN A 146 9.47 -8.85 -15.49
N ALA A 147 8.79 -7.74 -15.33
CA ALA A 147 7.42 -7.68 -14.83
C ALA A 147 6.59 -6.65 -15.62
N MET A 148 5.27 -6.79 -15.65
CA MET A 148 4.38 -5.84 -16.32
C MET A 148 3.71 -4.89 -15.32
N SER A 149 3.19 -3.77 -15.81
CA SER A 149 2.24 -2.91 -15.09
C SER A 149 1.19 -3.73 -14.34
N GLY A 150 0.94 -3.37 -13.09
CA GLY A 150 0.08 -4.09 -12.15
C GLY A 150 0.80 -5.10 -11.27
N PHE A 151 2.08 -5.38 -11.55
CA PHE A 151 2.91 -6.23 -10.70
C PHE A 151 3.24 -5.54 -9.36
N PRO A 152 3.20 -6.25 -8.22
CA PRO A 152 3.60 -5.70 -6.94
C PRO A 152 5.11 -5.82 -6.76
N MET A 153 5.84 -4.71 -6.90
CA MET A 153 7.24 -4.63 -6.50
C MET A 153 7.33 -4.71 -4.98
N PHE A 154 7.45 -5.94 -4.47
CA PHE A 154 7.34 -6.29 -3.07
C PHE A 154 8.70 -6.53 -2.41
N LEU A 155 8.84 -6.04 -1.18
CA LEU A 155 10.00 -6.30 -0.32
C LEU A 155 9.53 -6.52 1.12
N GLN A 156 10.02 -7.60 1.72
CA GLN A 156 9.95 -7.84 3.16
C GLN A 156 11.36 -8.09 3.69
N VAL A 157 11.69 -7.47 4.83
CA VAL A 157 12.93 -7.71 5.57
C VAL A 157 12.58 -7.84 7.04
N LYS A 158 12.93 -8.98 7.64
CA LYS A 158 12.72 -9.27 9.06
C LYS A 158 13.84 -10.17 9.61
N GLY A 159 13.72 -10.52 10.88
CA GLY A 159 14.69 -11.37 11.59
C GLY A 159 15.51 -10.57 12.58
N GLY A 160 16.62 -11.15 12.99
CA GLY A 160 17.51 -10.56 13.99
C GLY A 160 18.94 -11.05 13.83
N GLY A 161 19.82 -10.50 14.66
CA GLY A 161 21.21 -10.92 14.70
C GLY A 161 21.91 -10.34 15.92
N PRO A 162 23.18 -10.74 16.14
CA PRO A 162 23.99 -10.25 17.23
C PRO A 162 24.44 -8.80 16.97
N SER A 163 25.08 -8.18 17.97
CA SER A 163 25.85 -6.95 17.77
C SER A 163 26.83 -7.08 16.61
N ASN A 164 27.07 -5.99 15.87
CA ASN A 164 27.90 -5.95 14.66
C ASN A 164 27.37 -6.77 13.47
N SER A 165 26.08 -7.12 13.48
CA SER A 165 25.40 -7.64 12.30
C SER A 165 24.56 -6.58 11.60
N SER A 166 24.28 -6.78 10.32
CA SER A 166 23.45 -5.88 9.51
C SER A 166 22.82 -6.59 8.34
N VAL A 167 21.70 -6.05 7.86
CA VAL A 167 21.03 -6.51 6.65
C VAL A 167 20.67 -5.32 5.78
N ARG A 168 20.85 -5.49 4.47
CA ARG A 168 20.50 -4.50 3.45
C ARG A 168 19.72 -5.17 2.32
N ALA A 169 18.62 -4.56 1.92
CA ALA A 169 17.88 -4.98 0.73
C ALA A 169 17.31 -3.76 0.00
N THR A 170 17.41 -3.77 -1.32
CA THR A 170 16.84 -2.76 -2.20
C THR A 170 16.16 -3.44 -3.38
N ILE A 171 14.89 -3.15 -3.60
CA ILE A 171 14.20 -3.54 -4.84
C ILE A 171 13.81 -2.28 -5.61
N SER A 172 14.11 -2.27 -6.90
CA SER A 172 13.85 -1.15 -7.82
C SER A 172 13.30 -1.66 -9.13
N ALA A 173 12.54 -0.83 -9.85
CA ALA A 173 12.04 -1.16 -11.16
C ALA A 173 12.21 0.03 -12.12
N VAL A 174 12.66 -0.26 -13.32
CA VAL A 174 12.80 0.72 -14.41
C VAL A 174 12.05 0.18 -15.62
N SER A 175 11.20 1.00 -16.23
CA SER A 175 10.51 0.63 -17.46
C SER A 175 11.51 0.40 -18.58
N ASN A 176 11.24 -0.55 -19.48
CA ASN A 176 12.17 -0.91 -20.55
C ASN A 176 12.33 0.21 -21.59
N ASP A 177 11.36 1.13 -21.67
CA ASP A 177 11.46 2.37 -22.45
C ASP A 177 12.30 3.46 -21.77
N GLY A 178 12.70 3.25 -20.50
CA GLY A 178 13.48 4.19 -19.68
C GLY A 178 12.71 5.42 -19.21
N LEU A 179 11.42 5.52 -19.50
CA LEU A 179 10.60 6.71 -19.24
C LEU A 179 10.07 6.78 -17.80
N THR A 180 9.89 5.62 -17.16
CA THR A 180 9.31 5.50 -15.83
C THR A 180 10.27 4.78 -14.90
N ILE A 181 10.69 5.48 -13.85
CA ILE A 181 11.49 4.93 -12.76
C ILE A 181 10.60 4.82 -11.54
N VAL A 182 10.48 3.62 -11.00
CA VAL A 182 9.72 3.37 -9.77
C VAL A 182 10.61 3.61 -8.56
N ARG A 183 10.09 4.34 -7.57
CA ARG A 183 10.75 4.60 -6.29
C ARG A 183 11.23 3.28 -5.69
N PRO A 184 12.53 3.12 -5.41
CA PRO A 184 13.03 1.89 -4.81
C PRO A 184 12.50 1.72 -3.39
N LEU A 185 12.20 0.47 -3.03
CA LEU A 185 12.02 0.10 -1.62
C LEU A 185 13.38 -0.29 -1.07
N HIS A 186 13.82 0.43 -0.04
CA HIS A 186 15.14 0.27 0.54
C HIS A 186 15.03 0.04 2.04
N VAL A 187 15.75 -0.98 2.52
CA VAL A 187 15.86 -1.32 3.92
C VAL A 187 17.33 -1.53 4.23
N GLU A 188 17.79 -0.86 5.28
CA GLU A 188 19.11 -1.05 5.86
C GLU A 188 18.96 -1.02 7.37
N GLN A 189 19.42 -2.06 8.05
CA GLN A 189 19.35 -2.19 9.50
C GLN A 189 20.70 -2.65 10.04
N PHE A 190 21.16 -2.03 11.12
CA PHE A 190 22.38 -2.36 11.83
C PHE A 190 22.06 -2.73 13.28
N GLN A 191 22.65 -3.82 13.76
CA GLN A 191 22.53 -4.28 15.13
C GLN A 191 23.75 -3.84 15.94
N ASN A 192 23.50 -3.11 17.02
CA ASN A 192 24.54 -2.65 17.95
C ASN A 192 24.23 -3.03 19.40
N GLU A 193 23.08 -3.66 19.65
CA GLU A 193 22.69 -4.09 20.98
C GLU A 193 23.31 -5.44 21.30
N GLU A 194 23.71 -5.62 22.56
CA GLU A 194 24.29 -6.87 23.04
C GLU A 194 23.26 -8.01 22.99
N GLY A 195 23.71 -9.21 22.63
CA GLY A 195 22.85 -10.37 22.42
C GLY A 195 22.20 -10.42 21.03
N ILE A 196 21.39 -11.45 20.80
CA ILE A 196 20.66 -11.66 19.54
C ILE A 196 19.33 -10.92 19.63
N ASN A 197 19.19 -9.85 18.85
CA ASN A 197 18.01 -8.99 18.88
C ASN A 197 17.34 -8.92 17.50
N LEU A 198 16.01 -8.80 17.50
CA LEU A 198 15.25 -8.53 16.28
C LEU A 198 15.60 -7.14 15.72
N ILE A 199 15.46 -6.96 14.41
CA ILE A 199 15.57 -5.62 13.82
C ILE A 199 14.49 -4.69 14.37
N LYS A 200 14.89 -3.45 14.66
CA LYS A 200 13.98 -2.45 15.25
C LYS A 200 12.86 -2.02 14.31
N ASN A 201 13.17 -1.94 13.02
CA ASN A 201 12.24 -1.50 11.99
C ASN A 201 12.14 -2.58 10.90
N PRO A 202 11.44 -3.69 11.18
CA PRO A 202 11.15 -4.65 10.14
C PRO A 202 10.25 -4.02 9.09
N PHE A 203 10.45 -4.39 7.83
CA PHE A 203 9.75 -3.81 6.69
C PHE A 203 8.96 -4.88 5.96
N CYS A 204 7.75 -4.53 5.54
CA CYS A 204 6.93 -5.35 4.66
C CYS A 204 6.02 -4.44 3.85
N GLY A 205 6.25 -4.35 2.55
CA GLY A 205 5.43 -3.50 1.68
C GLY A 205 5.75 -3.67 0.21
N TYR A 206 4.91 -3.06 -0.62
CA TYR A 206 5.03 -3.09 -2.06
C TYR A 206 4.54 -1.82 -2.72
N ILE A 207 5.01 -1.58 -3.94
CA ILE A 207 4.47 -0.59 -4.85
C ILE A 207 3.94 -1.34 -6.07
N ILE A 208 2.72 -1.03 -6.50
CA ILE A 208 2.21 -1.53 -7.77
C ILE A 208 2.91 -0.78 -8.90
N LEU A 209 3.53 -1.51 -9.81
CA LEU A 209 4.14 -0.94 -11.00
C LEU A 209 3.05 -0.29 -11.88
N PRO A 210 3.18 0.99 -12.25
CA PRO A 210 2.16 1.69 -13.03
C PRO A 210 2.03 1.16 -14.46
#